data_AF-A0A2S7IVF0-F1
#
_entry.id   AF-A0A2S7IVF0-F1
#
_cell.length_a   1.000
_cell.length_b   1.000
_cell.length_c   1.000
_cell.angle_alpha   90.00
_cell.angle_beta   90.00
_cell.angle_gamma   90.00
#
_symmetry.space_group_name_H-M   'P 1'
#
loop_
_entity.id
_entity.type
_entity.pdbx_description
1 polymer ?
#
loop_
_entity_poly.entity_id
_entity_poly.type
_entity_poly.pdbx_seq_one_letter_code
_entity_poly.pdbx_strand_id
1 'polypeptide(L)'
;MWKATFSDIIRRGSPSVLAFRAIANLLEGRLRPILVPRCCAYQPFDPDGDGAADKVPHSDTSPFSDGGLYRSRSIDIRLTSNIPLRRTTANILLVTAGQLQPGMDFSIGERMYRIRTVQMTGENTATITFRPPARAAAPTGSEMEFDYPVCRMRLATDSEMDLDLDLISQWSFPTVNLIEDV
;
A
#
# COMPACT_ATOMS: atom_id res chain seq x y z
N MET A 1 -9.57 0.98 -12.46
CA MET A 1 -9.60 -0.24 -11.64
C MET A 1 -8.20 -0.81 -11.64
N TRP A 2 -7.61 -0.97 -10.47
CA TRP A 2 -6.31 -1.64 -10.32
C TRP A 2 -6.44 -3.15 -10.39
N LYS A 3 -5.37 -3.80 -10.83
CA LYS A 3 -5.19 -5.25 -10.82
C LYS A 3 -3.83 -5.55 -10.20
N ALA A 4 -3.76 -6.62 -9.43
CA ALA A 4 -2.51 -7.14 -8.90
C ALA A 4 -2.40 -8.62 -9.26
N THR A 5 -1.20 -9.05 -9.60
CA THR A 5 -0.89 -10.46 -9.84
C THR A 5 0.32 -10.80 -8.99
N PHE A 6 0.16 -11.80 -8.12
CA PHE A 6 1.25 -12.42 -7.40
C PHE A 6 1.52 -13.76 -8.06
N SER A 7 2.49 -13.78 -8.97
CA SER A 7 2.91 -14.99 -9.69
C SER A 7 3.91 -15.80 -8.89
N ASP A 8 3.98 -17.10 -9.20
CA ASP A 8 5.04 -18.01 -8.75
C ASP A 8 5.29 -17.97 -7.24
N ILE A 9 4.21 -17.88 -6.46
CA ILE A 9 4.33 -17.75 -5.02
C ILE A 9 4.90 -19.06 -4.47
N ILE A 10 6.17 -19.04 -4.06
CA ILE A 10 6.85 -20.24 -3.57
C ILE A 10 6.22 -20.69 -2.26
N ARG A 11 5.58 -21.86 -2.26
CA ARG A 11 5.07 -22.52 -1.04
C ARG A 11 5.90 -23.76 -0.77
N ARG A 12 6.72 -23.70 0.29
CA ARG A 12 7.53 -24.82 0.79
C ARG A 12 7.25 -25.06 2.27
N GLY A 13 6.98 -26.31 2.61
CA GLY A 13 6.75 -26.75 3.99
C GLY A 13 5.40 -26.34 4.57
N SER A 14 4.99 -27.06 5.62
CA SER A 14 3.67 -26.96 6.21
C SER A 14 3.26 -25.54 6.65
N PRO A 15 4.13 -24.71 7.28
CA PRO A 15 3.71 -23.39 7.72
C PRO A 15 3.26 -22.46 6.58
N SER A 16 3.95 -22.49 5.44
CA SER A 16 3.60 -21.63 4.31
C SER A 16 2.31 -22.08 3.61
N VAL A 17 2.08 -23.40 3.52
CA VAL A 17 0.85 -23.99 2.99
C VAL A 17 -0.35 -23.67 3.89
N LEU A 18 -0.19 -23.84 5.20
CA LEU A 18 -1.26 -23.53 6.17
C LEU A 18 -1.59 -22.05 6.20
N ALA A 19 -0.59 -21.16 6.14
CA ALA A 19 -0.81 -19.72 6.04
C ALA A 19 -1.59 -19.35 4.77
N PHE A 20 -1.26 -19.95 3.62
CA PHE A 20 -1.99 -19.72 2.37
C PHE A 20 -3.45 -20.15 2.47
N ARG A 21 -3.71 -21.35 2.99
CA ARG A 21 -5.07 -21.86 3.22
C ARG A 21 -5.86 -21.02 4.22
N ALA A 22 -5.20 -20.53 5.27
CA ALA A 22 -5.82 -19.65 6.26
C ALA A 22 -6.28 -18.33 5.62
N ILE A 23 -5.43 -17.71 4.79
CA ILE A 23 -5.80 -16.52 4.03
C ILE A 23 -6.96 -16.83 3.08
N ALA A 24 -6.89 -17.92 2.31
CA ALA A 24 -7.97 -18.32 1.41
C ALA A 24 -9.32 -18.47 2.13
N ASN A 25 -9.32 -19.09 3.32
CA ASN A 25 -10.52 -19.25 4.16
C ASN A 25 -11.03 -17.89 4.67
N LEU A 26 -10.14 -16.99 5.10
CA LEU A 26 -10.52 -15.64 5.50
C LEU A 26 -11.10 -14.79 4.37
N LEU A 27 -10.76 -15.06 3.10
CA LEU A 27 -11.28 -14.32 1.95
C LEU A 27 -12.62 -14.87 1.43
N GLU A 28 -12.90 -16.17 1.67
CA GLU A 28 -14.12 -16.85 1.21
C GLU A 28 -14.37 -16.61 -0.29
N GLY A 29 -13.37 -16.89 -1.13
CA GLY A 29 -13.41 -16.57 -2.56
C GLY A 29 -13.39 -15.05 -2.78
N ARG A 30 -14.37 -14.52 -3.51
CA ARG A 30 -14.49 -13.07 -3.78
C ARG A 30 -15.29 -12.30 -2.73
N LEU A 31 -15.74 -12.96 -1.66
CA LEU A 31 -16.69 -12.38 -0.72
C LEU A 31 -16.05 -11.28 0.15
N ARG A 32 -14.85 -11.51 0.66
CA ARG A 32 -14.17 -10.59 1.58
C ARG A 32 -12.94 -9.96 0.92
N PRO A 33 -12.72 -8.65 1.11
CA PRO A 33 -11.57 -7.97 0.55
C PRO A 33 -10.33 -8.09 1.42
N ILE A 34 -9.19 -7.76 0.82
CA ILE A 34 -7.87 -7.68 1.44
C ILE A 34 -7.17 -6.39 1.02
N LEU A 35 -6.36 -5.83 1.93
CA LEU A 35 -5.46 -4.73 1.60
C LEU A 35 -4.19 -5.29 0.96
N VAL A 36 -3.96 -4.90 -0.29
CA VAL A 36 -2.76 -5.26 -1.04
C VAL A 36 -1.82 -4.06 -1.05
N PRO A 37 -0.67 -4.13 -0.38
CA PRO A 37 0.34 -3.07 -0.45
C PRO A 37 1.08 -3.11 -1.79
N ARG A 38 1.47 -1.94 -2.29
CA ARG A 38 2.42 -1.79 -3.39
C ARG A 38 3.83 -1.72 -2.82
N CYS A 39 4.74 -2.50 -3.39
CA CYS A 39 6.16 -2.47 -3.04
C CYS A 39 6.74 -1.04 -3.18
N CYS A 40 7.54 -0.62 -2.20
CA CYS A 40 7.97 0.76 -1.95
C CYS A 40 9.20 1.23 -2.74
N ALA A 41 9.65 0.50 -3.77
CA ALA A 41 10.94 0.77 -4.42
C ALA A 41 11.07 2.14 -5.12
N TYR A 42 9.96 2.84 -5.36
CA TYR A 42 9.92 4.10 -6.13
C TYR A 42 9.32 5.27 -5.35
N GLN A 43 9.29 5.18 -4.02
CA GLN A 43 8.65 6.19 -3.18
C GLN A 43 9.57 7.39 -2.95
N PRO A 44 9.00 8.58 -2.70
CA PRO A 44 9.76 9.81 -2.48
C PRO A 44 10.39 9.79 -1.07
N PHE A 45 11.28 8.84 -0.82
CA PHE A 45 12.07 8.85 0.41
C PHE A 45 12.99 10.06 0.41
N ASP A 46 13.08 10.70 1.56
CA ASP A 46 14.02 11.80 1.78
C ASP A 46 15.46 11.26 1.63
N PRO A 47 16.27 11.76 0.69
CA PRO A 47 17.66 11.31 0.51
C PRO A 47 18.53 11.60 1.73
N ASP A 48 18.20 12.64 2.50
CA ASP A 48 18.91 13.01 3.72
C ASP A 48 18.34 12.28 4.95
N GLY A 49 17.37 11.37 4.73
CA GLY A 49 16.56 10.62 5.70
C GLY A 49 17.13 10.48 7.11
N ASP A 50 17.01 11.55 7.89
CA ASP A 50 17.47 11.62 9.27
C ASP A 50 16.52 10.80 10.15
N GLY A 51 16.84 9.52 10.34
CA GLY A 51 16.28 8.65 11.38
C GLY A 51 14.78 8.39 11.33
N ALA A 52 14.05 8.82 10.30
CA ALA A 52 12.60 8.57 10.20
C ALA A 52 12.24 7.08 10.06
N ALA A 53 13.19 6.25 9.63
CA ALA A 53 13.07 4.80 9.64
C ALA A 53 13.60 4.15 10.94
N ASP A 54 14.27 4.93 11.80
CA ASP A 54 14.86 4.41 13.02
C ASP A 54 13.76 3.95 13.98
N LYS A 55 14.07 2.84 14.61
CA LYS A 55 13.21 2.25 15.61
C LYS A 55 13.52 2.87 16.96
N VAL A 56 12.52 3.47 17.59
CA VAL A 56 12.69 4.15 18.88
C VAL A 56 11.98 3.37 20.00
N PRO A 57 12.59 3.24 21.18
CA PRO A 57 11.95 2.61 22.33
C PRO A 57 10.88 3.51 22.94
N HIS A 58 10.23 3.00 23.98
CA HIS A 58 9.48 3.84 24.90
C HIS A 58 10.36 4.96 25.47
N SER A 59 9.75 6.00 26.05
CA SER A 59 10.48 7.12 26.65
C SER A 59 11.40 6.74 27.81
N ASP A 60 11.18 5.56 28.41
CA ASP A 60 12.02 4.96 29.45
C ASP A 60 13.08 3.99 28.88
N THR A 61 13.28 4.00 27.55
CA THR A 61 14.19 3.15 26.78
C THR A 61 13.81 1.67 26.69
N SER A 62 12.67 1.26 27.26
CA SER A 62 12.20 -0.13 27.15
C SER A 62 11.64 -0.44 25.75
N PRO A 63 11.78 -1.69 25.27
CA PRO A 63 11.04 -2.19 24.12
C PRO A 63 9.62 -2.67 24.51
N PHE A 64 8.82 -3.04 23.53
CA PHE A 64 7.59 -3.81 23.74
C PHE A 64 7.90 -5.20 24.35
N SER A 65 6.88 -5.90 24.84
CA SER A 65 7.03 -7.21 25.49
C SER A 65 7.60 -8.32 24.58
N ASP A 66 7.55 -8.13 23.27
CA ASP A 66 8.15 -8.98 22.25
C ASP A 66 9.55 -8.52 21.81
N GLY A 67 10.10 -7.48 22.46
CA GLY A 67 11.37 -6.84 22.10
C GLY A 67 11.24 -5.82 20.95
N GLY A 68 10.03 -5.55 20.46
CA GLY A 68 9.78 -4.57 19.41
C GLY A 68 10.02 -3.12 19.84
N LEU A 69 10.02 -2.21 18.86
CA LEU A 69 10.20 -0.77 19.04
C LEU A 69 9.22 -0.01 18.14
N TYR A 70 8.97 1.27 18.43
CA TYR A 70 8.17 2.13 17.56
C TYR A 70 8.92 2.40 16.26
N ARG A 71 8.18 2.46 15.15
CA ARG A 71 8.71 2.93 13.86
C ARG A 71 7.86 4.10 13.40
N SER A 72 8.50 5.22 13.13
CA SER A 72 7.84 6.40 12.56
C SER A 72 7.60 6.23 11.07
N ARG A 73 6.67 7.04 10.54
CA ARG A 73 6.43 7.16 9.11
C ARG A 73 7.61 7.87 8.46
N SER A 74 8.11 7.36 7.32
CA SER A 74 9.25 7.99 6.65
C SER A 74 8.81 9.05 5.63
N ILE A 75 7.55 9.03 5.17
CA ILE A 75 7.02 10.02 4.22
C ILE A 75 5.71 10.62 4.75
N ASP A 76 5.69 11.87 5.20
CA ASP A 76 4.46 12.61 5.55
C ASP A 76 4.02 13.61 4.47
N ILE A 77 2.95 13.26 3.73
CA ILE A 77 2.29 14.12 2.75
C ILE A 77 0.79 14.24 3.09
N ARG A 78 0.26 15.47 3.07
CA ARG A 78 -1.12 15.76 3.46
C ARG A 78 -1.85 16.63 2.45
N LEU A 79 -3.17 16.47 2.35
CA LEU A 79 -4.01 17.34 1.53
C LEU A 79 -4.13 18.75 2.14
N THR A 80 -3.97 19.79 1.31
CA THR A 80 -4.24 21.19 1.70
C THR A 80 -5.61 21.69 1.24
N SER A 81 -6.33 20.89 0.46
CA SER A 81 -7.70 21.16 0.03
C SER A 81 -8.49 19.87 -0.16
N ASN A 82 -9.82 19.95 -0.09
CA ASN A 82 -10.71 18.82 -0.36
C ASN A 82 -10.50 18.27 -1.77
N ILE A 83 -10.53 16.93 -1.90
CA ILE A 83 -10.68 16.23 -3.17
C ILE A 83 -12.11 15.70 -3.26
N PRO A 84 -13.00 16.35 -4.03
CA PRO A 84 -14.31 15.79 -4.33
C PRO A 84 -14.24 14.47 -5.09
N LEU A 85 -15.30 13.66 -4.97
CA LEU A 85 -15.48 12.44 -5.76
C LEU A 85 -15.28 12.72 -7.27
N ARG A 86 -14.60 11.81 -7.96
CA ARG A 86 -14.21 11.87 -9.39
C ARG A 86 -13.25 12.98 -9.79
N ARG A 87 -12.67 13.75 -8.85
CA ARG A 87 -11.58 14.69 -9.18
C ARG A 87 -10.26 13.96 -9.38
N THR A 88 -9.35 14.60 -10.11
CA THR A 88 -8.04 14.05 -10.51
C THR A 88 -6.89 14.99 -10.15
N THR A 89 -7.15 15.98 -9.29
CA THR A 89 -6.19 16.99 -8.87
C THR A 89 -6.20 17.06 -7.36
N ALA A 90 -5.02 17.19 -6.75
CA ALA A 90 -4.85 17.38 -5.32
C ALA A 90 -3.84 18.51 -5.06
N ASN A 91 -4.16 19.37 -4.11
CA ASN A 91 -3.19 20.30 -3.54
C ASN A 91 -2.66 19.68 -2.25
N ILE A 92 -1.33 19.67 -2.10
CA ILE A 92 -0.63 18.88 -1.08
C ILE A 92 0.44 19.71 -0.37
N LEU A 93 0.70 19.31 0.87
CA LEU A 93 1.82 19.75 1.72
C LEU A 93 2.75 18.56 1.93
N LEU A 94 4.03 18.74 1.64
CA LEU A 94 5.11 17.79 1.89
C LEU A 94 5.70 18.13 3.27
N VAL A 95 5.22 17.45 4.32
CA VAL A 95 5.73 17.64 5.70
C VAL A 95 7.10 16.99 5.83
N THR A 96 7.24 15.77 5.31
CA THR A 96 8.50 15.02 5.24
C THR A 96 8.45 14.16 3.99
N ALA A 97 9.21 14.47 2.96
CA ALA A 97 9.28 13.68 1.73
C ALA A 97 10.50 14.11 0.92
N GLY A 98 11.07 13.16 0.18
CA GLY A 98 11.95 13.47 -0.93
C GLY A 98 11.19 14.05 -2.12
N GLN A 99 11.89 14.17 -3.24
CA GLN A 99 11.33 14.76 -4.45
C GLN A 99 10.21 13.89 -5.04
N LEU A 100 9.01 14.47 -5.19
CA LEU A 100 7.90 13.84 -5.90
C LEU A 100 8.14 13.76 -7.41
N GLN A 101 7.76 12.62 -8.00
CA GLN A 101 7.88 12.38 -9.44
C GLN A 101 6.57 11.82 -10.02
N PRO A 102 6.24 12.17 -11.29
CA PRO A 102 5.22 11.45 -12.04
C PRO A 102 5.48 9.94 -12.06
N GLY A 103 4.43 9.14 -11.93
CA GLY A 103 4.52 7.68 -11.90
C GLY A 103 4.58 7.07 -10.50
N MET A 104 4.86 7.86 -9.45
CA MET A 104 4.79 7.39 -8.07
C MET A 104 3.35 7.01 -7.68
N ASP A 105 3.24 5.94 -6.89
CA ASP A 105 1.97 5.41 -6.39
C ASP A 105 1.72 5.92 -4.97
N PHE A 106 0.47 6.27 -4.65
CA PHE A 106 0.04 6.64 -3.30
C PHE A 106 -1.36 6.10 -3.03
N SER A 107 -1.78 6.05 -1.77
CA SER A 107 -3.18 5.75 -1.42
C SER A 107 -3.78 6.81 -0.50
N ILE A 108 -5.09 7.00 -0.60
CA ILE A 108 -5.86 7.77 0.38
C ILE A 108 -6.93 6.85 0.92
N GLY A 109 -6.85 6.55 2.22
CA GLY A 109 -7.51 5.38 2.79
C GLY A 109 -7.09 4.11 2.04
N GLU A 110 -8.03 3.26 1.70
CA GLU A 110 -7.76 1.97 1.06
C GLU A 110 -7.75 2.02 -0.48
N ARG A 111 -7.52 3.20 -1.07
CA ARG A 111 -7.66 3.44 -2.51
C ARG A 111 -6.37 3.98 -3.13
N MET A 112 -5.79 3.20 -4.04
CA MET A 112 -4.51 3.49 -4.69
C MET A 112 -4.63 4.38 -5.92
N TYR A 113 -3.70 5.31 -6.11
CA TYR A 113 -3.62 6.26 -7.21
C TYR A 113 -2.16 6.36 -7.69
N ARG A 114 -1.98 6.86 -8.91
CA ARG A 114 -0.67 7.15 -9.50
C ARG A 114 -0.58 8.60 -9.92
N ILE A 115 0.50 9.26 -9.53
CA ILE A 115 0.80 10.64 -9.91
C ILE A 115 0.99 10.71 -11.44
N ARG A 116 0.36 11.69 -12.05
CA ARG A 116 0.47 12.01 -13.48
C ARG A 116 1.32 13.24 -13.72
N THR A 117 1.12 14.30 -12.95
CA THR A 117 1.94 15.52 -13.00
C THR A 117 2.20 16.02 -11.59
N VAL A 118 3.33 16.69 -11.41
CA VAL A 118 3.69 17.42 -10.19
C VAL A 118 4.04 18.83 -10.60
N GLN A 119 3.45 19.82 -9.94
CA GLN A 119 3.80 21.23 -10.07
C GLN A 119 4.00 21.80 -8.68
N MET A 120 5.24 22.14 -8.33
CA MET A 120 5.53 22.84 -7.08
C MET A 120 4.90 24.23 -7.12
N THR A 121 4.20 24.59 -6.04
CA THR A 121 3.56 25.89 -5.84
C THR A 121 4.24 26.73 -4.75
N GLY A 122 5.18 26.12 -4.03
CA GLY A 122 6.05 26.72 -3.03
C GLY A 122 7.15 25.73 -2.65
N GLU A 123 7.87 26.01 -1.57
CA GLU A 123 8.96 25.14 -1.09
C GLU A 123 8.46 23.74 -0.75
N ASN A 124 7.42 23.64 0.10
CA ASN A 124 6.86 22.36 0.55
C ASN A 124 5.41 22.15 0.10
N THR A 125 4.94 22.87 -0.92
CA THR A 125 3.57 22.72 -1.44
C THR A 125 3.58 22.41 -2.93
N ALA A 126 2.65 21.54 -3.35
CA ALA A 126 2.52 21.18 -4.75
C ALA A 126 1.05 20.99 -5.15
N THR A 127 0.78 21.17 -6.44
CA THR A 127 -0.40 20.67 -7.12
C THR A 127 -0.01 19.42 -7.89
N ILE A 128 -0.67 18.30 -7.61
CA ILE A 128 -0.49 17.07 -8.39
C ILE A 128 -1.76 16.75 -9.17
N THR A 129 -1.59 16.10 -10.32
CA THR A 129 -2.69 15.35 -10.96
C THR A 129 -2.45 13.87 -10.83
N PHE A 130 -3.52 13.06 -10.85
CA PHE A 130 -3.42 11.63 -10.64
C PHE A 130 -4.46 10.83 -11.41
N ARG A 131 -4.25 9.52 -11.49
CA ARG A 131 -5.22 8.54 -12.01
C ARG A 131 -5.30 7.32 -11.08
N PRO A 132 -6.43 6.60 -11.04
CA PRO A 132 -7.74 6.96 -11.62
C PRO A 132 -8.37 8.18 -10.90
N PRO A 133 -9.51 8.71 -11.36
CA PRO A 133 -10.27 9.71 -10.60
C PRO A 133 -10.57 9.25 -9.16
N ALA A 134 -10.67 10.19 -8.24
CA ALA A 134 -11.00 9.94 -6.84
C ALA A 134 -12.26 9.09 -6.72
N ARG A 135 -12.17 7.92 -6.06
CA ARG A 135 -13.33 7.01 -5.88
C ARG A 135 -14.04 7.22 -4.54
N ALA A 136 -13.52 8.12 -3.70
CA ALA A 136 -14.17 8.67 -2.53
C ALA A 136 -13.76 10.13 -2.39
N ALA A 137 -14.59 10.95 -1.74
CA ALA A 137 -14.18 12.28 -1.36
C ALA A 137 -13.14 12.20 -0.22
N ALA A 138 -12.15 13.08 -0.23
CA ALA A 138 -11.16 13.20 0.83
C ALA A 138 -11.13 14.65 1.34
N PRO A 139 -11.32 14.91 2.64
CA PRO A 139 -11.26 16.26 3.19
C PRO A 139 -9.83 16.80 3.26
N THR A 140 -9.68 18.12 3.35
CA THR A 140 -8.43 18.79 3.71
C THR A 140 -7.83 18.17 4.99
N GLY A 141 -6.51 18.07 5.04
CA GLY A 141 -5.78 17.44 6.14
C GLY A 141 -5.72 15.92 6.05
N SER A 142 -6.43 15.28 5.10
CA SER A 142 -6.30 13.83 4.89
C SER A 142 -4.87 13.47 4.57
N GLU A 143 -4.45 12.37 5.17
CA GLU A 143 -3.17 11.74 4.93
C GLU A 143 -3.13 11.07 3.56
N MET A 144 -1.99 11.20 2.90
CA MET A 144 -1.66 10.45 1.69
C MET A 144 -0.55 9.47 2.02
N GLU A 145 -0.84 8.19 1.86
CA GLU A 145 0.07 7.11 2.20
C GLU A 145 0.99 6.81 1.02
N PHE A 146 2.28 7.10 1.20
CA PHE A 146 3.35 6.87 0.23
C PHE A 146 4.34 5.80 0.68
N ASP A 147 4.50 5.49 1.97
CA ASP A 147 5.47 4.47 2.43
C ASP A 147 5.08 3.08 1.92
N TYR A 148 3.82 2.68 2.14
CA TYR A 148 3.25 1.42 1.70
C TYR A 148 1.82 1.62 1.16
N PRO A 149 1.68 2.24 -0.03
CA PRO A 149 0.37 2.50 -0.60
C PRO A 149 -0.44 1.21 -0.71
N VAL A 150 -1.68 1.22 -0.23
CA VAL A 150 -2.56 0.06 -0.24
C VAL A 150 -3.71 0.22 -1.25
N CYS A 151 -4.13 -0.90 -1.80
CA CYS A 151 -5.39 -1.01 -2.52
C CYS A 151 -6.25 -2.07 -1.85
N ARG A 152 -7.49 -1.72 -1.50
CA ARG A 152 -8.53 -2.71 -1.20
C ARG A 152 -8.81 -3.51 -2.47
N MET A 153 -8.65 -4.81 -2.38
CA MET A 153 -8.83 -5.73 -3.50
C MET A 153 -9.60 -6.96 -3.07
N ARG A 154 -10.15 -7.67 -4.05
CA ARG A 154 -10.76 -9.00 -3.92
C ARG A 154 -10.13 -9.94 -4.94
N LEU A 155 -10.28 -11.25 -4.73
CA LEU A 155 -9.86 -12.23 -5.72
C LEU A 155 -10.56 -11.95 -7.08
N ALA A 156 -9.86 -12.21 -8.18
CA ALA A 156 -10.42 -12.04 -9.52
C ALA A 156 -11.51 -13.07 -9.83
N THR A 157 -11.34 -14.31 -9.35
CA THR A 157 -12.29 -15.42 -9.39
C THR A 157 -12.41 -16.07 -7.99
N ASP A 158 -13.42 -16.90 -7.75
CA ASP A 158 -13.60 -17.56 -6.44
C ASP A 158 -12.51 -18.62 -6.16
N SER A 159 -11.85 -19.12 -7.21
CA SER A 159 -10.84 -20.18 -7.18
C SER A 159 -9.39 -19.67 -7.27
N GLU A 160 -9.13 -18.36 -7.23
CA GLU A 160 -7.77 -17.81 -7.39
C GLU A 160 -6.76 -18.31 -6.34
N MET A 161 -7.25 -18.79 -5.20
CA MET A 161 -6.43 -19.33 -4.11
C MET A 161 -6.61 -20.83 -3.92
N ASP A 162 -7.12 -21.54 -4.93
CA ASP A 162 -7.06 -23.01 -4.93
C ASP A 162 -5.58 -23.44 -5.02
N LEU A 163 -5.21 -24.43 -4.21
CA LEU A 163 -3.81 -24.83 -4.05
C LEU A 163 -3.62 -26.28 -4.49
N ASP A 164 -3.15 -26.43 -5.73
CA ASP A 164 -2.70 -27.71 -6.26
C ASP A 164 -1.30 -28.01 -5.73
N LEU A 165 -1.17 -29.03 -4.89
CA LEU A 165 0.10 -29.48 -4.32
C LEU A 165 0.67 -30.64 -5.12
N ASP A 166 1.99 -30.62 -5.34
CA ASP A 166 2.69 -31.80 -5.83
C ASP A 166 2.55 -32.96 -4.84
N LEU A 167 2.19 -34.14 -5.34
CA LEU A 167 1.91 -35.34 -4.55
C LEU A 167 3.13 -35.82 -3.75
N ILE A 168 4.35 -35.55 -4.22
CA ILE A 168 5.58 -36.09 -3.66
C ILE A 168 6.29 -35.04 -2.79
N SER A 169 6.35 -33.80 -3.26
CA SER A 169 7.17 -32.73 -2.69
C SER A 169 6.38 -31.70 -1.88
N GLN A 170 5.03 -31.75 -1.90
CA GLN A 170 4.12 -30.82 -1.21
C GLN A 170 4.43 -29.34 -1.47
N TRP A 171 5.01 -29.02 -2.63
CA TRP A 171 5.30 -27.65 -3.04
C TRP A 171 4.34 -27.22 -4.15
N SER A 172 4.13 -25.92 -4.26
CA SER A 172 3.32 -25.31 -5.32
C SER A 172 3.79 -23.88 -5.60
N PHE A 173 3.46 -23.40 -6.79
CA PHE A 173 3.76 -22.06 -7.30
C PHE A 173 2.46 -21.37 -7.76
N PRO A 174 1.45 -21.23 -6.90
CA PRO A 174 0.18 -20.63 -7.30
C PRO A 174 0.40 -19.19 -7.78
N THR A 175 -0.42 -18.80 -8.75
CA THR A 175 -0.58 -17.41 -9.18
C THR A 175 -1.93 -16.91 -8.67
N VAL A 176 -1.92 -15.82 -7.91
CA VAL A 176 -3.15 -15.21 -7.37
C VAL A 176 -3.39 -13.87 -8.06
N ASN A 177 -4.54 -13.74 -8.72
CA ASN A 177 -4.96 -12.48 -9.32
C ASN A 177 -6.00 -11.79 -8.44
N LEU A 178 -5.79 -10.48 -8.26
CA LEU A 178 -6.70 -9.63 -7.51
C LEU A 178 -7.14 -8.44 -8.36
N ILE A 179 -8.36 -7.98 -8.11
CA ILE A 179 -8.94 -6.79 -8.69
C ILE A 179 -9.36 -5.84 -7.58
N GLU A 180 -9.28 -4.54 -7.85
CA GLU A 180 -9.76 -3.52 -6.92
C GLU A 180 -11.24 -3.74 -6.55
N ASP A 181 -11.52 -3.59 -5.25
CA ASP A 181 -12.85 -3.61 -4.67
C ASP A 181 -13.43 -2.18 -4.68
N VAL A 182 -14.39 -1.94 -5.57
CA VAL A 182 -14.95 -0.59 -5.88
C VAL A 182 -16.31 -0.38 -5.24
#